data_AF-A0A8B8L609-F1
#
_entry.id   AF-A0A8B8L609-F1
#
_cell.length_a   1.000
_cell.length_b   1.000
_cell.length_c   1.000
_cell.angle_alpha   90.00
_cell.angle_beta   90.00
_cell.angle_gamma   90.00
#
_symmetry.space_group_name_H-M   'P 1'
#
loop_
_entity.id
_entity.type
_entity.pdbx_description
1 polymer ?
#
loop_
_entity_poly.entity_id
_entity_poly.type
_entity_poly.pdbx_seq_one_letter_code
_entity_poly.pdbx_strand_id
1 'polypeptide(L)'
;MGGGGGADHGHGDFRNKVWSMSGGPYCRPKHWKRNTAIAMVGVVLLCIPIAMKSAELEQRPHHPVRPIPSQLWCKNFGTKDYEDYK
;
A
#
# COMPACT_ATOMS: atom_id res chain seq x y z
N MET A 1 -21.29 -45.56 -1.30
CA MET A 1 -21.49 -46.43 -2.48
C MET A 1 -21.20 -45.63 -3.72
N GLY A 2 -20.47 -46.21 -4.69
CA GLY A 2 -20.16 -45.62 -5.99
C GLY A 2 -18.66 -45.64 -6.28
N GLY A 3 -18.16 -46.74 -6.82
CA GLY A 3 -16.77 -46.94 -7.22
C GLY A 3 -16.53 -46.75 -8.72
N GLY A 4 -15.25 -46.77 -9.09
CA GLY A 4 -14.69 -46.75 -10.45
C GLY A 4 -13.35 -45.98 -10.38
N GLY A 5 -12.16 -46.57 -10.41
CA GLY A 5 -11.72 -47.74 -11.16
C GLY A 5 -10.99 -47.27 -12.42
N GLY A 6 -9.75 -46.78 -12.29
CA GLY A 6 -8.95 -46.33 -13.43
C GLY A 6 -7.56 -45.78 -13.07
N ALA A 7 -6.55 -46.64 -13.27
CA ALA A 7 -5.12 -46.36 -13.48
C ALA A 7 -4.31 -45.66 -12.36
N ASP A 8 -3.54 -46.50 -11.67
CA ASP A 8 -2.40 -46.21 -10.81
C ASP A 8 -1.24 -45.56 -11.60
N HIS A 9 -1.21 -44.23 -11.66
CA HIS A 9 0.00 -43.44 -11.92
C HIS A 9 -0.02 -42.26 -10.96
N GLY A 10 0.89 -42.23 -9.98
CA GLY A 10 0.94 -41.20 -8.93
C GLY A 10 1.09 -39.78 -9.49
N HIS A 11 -0.03 -39.12 -9.77
CA HIS A 11 -0.08 -37.84 -10.46
C HIS A 11 -0.82 -36.80 -9.62
N GLY A 12 -0.17 -36.30 -8.57
CA GLY A 12 -0.65 -35.10 -7.88
C GLY A 12 -0.80 -33.94 -8.87
N ASP A 13 -1.81 -33.08 -8.68
CA ASP A 13 -2.07 -31.92 -9.55
C ASP A 13 -0.79 -31.09 -9.72
N PHE A 14 -0.31 -30.94 -10.97
CA PHE A 14 0.92 -30.23 -11.31
C PHE A 14 0.87 -28.75 -10.90
N ARG A 15 -0.34 -28.20 -10.71
CA ARG A 15 -0.55 -26.84 -10.19
C ARG A 15 0.06 -26.64 -8.80
N ASN A 16 0.23 -27.71 -8.02
CA ASN A 16 0.92 -27.64 -6.72
C ASN A 16 2.44 -27.58 -6.85
N LYS A 17 2.99 -27.86 -8.04
CA LYS A 17 4.44 -27.86 -8.32
C LYS A 17 4.91 -26.56 -8.98
N VAL A 18 3.99 -25.74 -9.48
CA VAL A 18 4.29 -24.48 -10.18
C VAL A 18 4.16 -23.32 -9.20
N TRP A 19 5.21 -22.49 -9.11
CA TRP A 19 5.20 -21.25 -8.33
C TRP A 19 5.07 -20.03 -9.24
N SER A 20 4.29 -19.04 -8.82
CA SER A 20 4.18 -17.72 -9.45
C SER A 20 4.19 -16.63 -8.39
N MET A 21 4.63 -15.43 -8.77
CA MET A 21 4.71 -14.29 -7.86
C MET A 21 3.36 -13.88 -7.26
N SER A 22 2.27 -13.98 -8.03
CA SER A 22 0.91 -13.65 -7.61
C SER A 22 0.16 -14.81 -6.94
N GLY A 23 0.74 -16.02 -6.96
CA GLY A 23 0.07 -17.27 -6.57
C GLY A 23 -0.63 -17.98 -7.73
N GLY A 24 -0.99 -19.25 -7.50
CA GLY A 24 -1.70 -20.09 -8.46
C GLY A 24 -3.24 -19.98 -8.41
N PRO A 25 -3.95 -20.75 -9.26
CA PRO A 25 -5.40 -20.83 -9.25
C PRO A 25 -5.96 -21.16 -7.86
N TYR A 26 -7.03 -20.48 -7.44
CA TYR A 26 -7.70 -20.68 -6.15
C TYR A 26 -6.79 -20.54 -4.91
N CYS A 27 -5.79 -19.65 -4.95
CA CYS A 27 -4.92 -19.39 -3.80
C CYS A 27 -5.70 -18.99 -2.54
N ARG A 28 -5.66 -19.86 -1.53
CA ARG A 28 -6.22 -19.62 -0.18
C ARG A 28 -5.25 -20.12 0.90
N PRO A 29 -4.11 -19.42 1.10
CA PRO A 29 -3.12 -19.86 2.08
C PRO A 29 -3.70 -19.77 3.50
N LYS A 30 -3.38 -20.75 4.34
CA LYS A 30 -3.86 -20.86 5.73
C LYS A 30 -3.60 -19.59 6.56
N HIS A 31 -2.52 -18.87 6.27
CA HIS A 31 -2.07 -17.70 7.03
C HIS A 31 -2.26 -16.36 6.30
N TRP A 32 -3.20 -16.28 5.34
CA TRP A 32 -3.41 -15.06 4.55
C TRP A 32 -3.55 -13.79 5.42
N LYS A 33 -4.31 -13.86 6.52
CA LYS A 33 -4.53 -12.73 7.44
C LYS A 33 -3.23 -12.20 8.04
N ARG A 34 -2.37 -13.11 8.54
CA ARG A 34 -1.10 -12.74 9.16
C ARG A 34 -0.14 -12.12 8.13
N ASN A 35 -0.07 -12.70 6.94
CA ASN A 35 0.80 -12.20 5.87
C ASN A 35 0.36 -10.81 5.40
N THR A 36 -0.96 -10.58 5.24
CA THR A 36 -1.52 -9.26 4.94
C THR A 36 -1.23 -8.26 6.05
N ALA A 37 -1.36 -8.66 7.32
CA ALA A 37 -1.03 -7.78 8.44
C ALA A 37 0.43 -7.33 8.42
N ILE A 38 1.38 -8.26 8.17
CA ILE A 38 2.81 -7.94 8.05
C ILE A 38 3.05 -6.96 6.89
N ALA A 39 2.44 -7.19 5.73
CA ALA A 39 2.56 -6.29 4.59
C ALA A 39 2.03 -4.89 4.90
N MET A 40 0.85 -4.79 5.52
CA MET A 40 0.25 -3.52 5.94
C MET A 40 1.11 -2.78 6.96
N VAL A 41 1.69 -3.50 7.93
CA VAL A 41 2.64 -2.90 8.89
C VAL A 41 3.84 -2.31 8.15
N GLY A 42 4.42 -3.06 7.20
CA GLY A 42 5.52 -2.55 6.37
C GLY A 42 5.15 -1.28 5.59
N VAL A 43 3.98 -1.26 4.96
CA VAL A 43 3.47 -0.07 4.25
C VAL A 43 3.33 1.13 5.18
N VAL A 44 2.68 0.97 6.33
CA VAL A 44 2.47 2.06 7.29
C VAL A 44 3.80 2.59 7.82
N LEU A 45 4.73 1.71 8.19
CA LEU A 45 6.05 2.09 8.69
C LEU A 45 6.85 2.90 7.66
N LEU A 46 6.70 2.62 6.37
CA LEU A 46 7.35 3.40 5.31
C LEU A 46 6.61 4.71 5.02
N CYS A 47 5.28 4.69 4.97
CA CYS A 47 4.49 5.86 4.62
C CYS A 47 4.58 6.98 5.67
N ILE A 48 4.69 6.67 6.96
CA ILE A 48 4.78 7.69 8.03
C ILE A 48 5.99 8.62 7.85
N PRO A 49 7.25 8.17 7.81
CA PRO A 49 8.39 9.06 7.65
C PRO A 49 8.38 9.77 6.29
N ILE A 50 7.91 9.10 5.24
CA ILE A 50 7.74 9.73 3.92
C ILE A 50 6.75 10.89 4.00
N ALA A 51 5.59 10.71 4.67
CA ALA A 51 4.60 11.75 4.83
C ALA A 51 5.12 12.91 5.69
N MET A 52 5.86 12.63 6.77
CA MET A 52 6.50 13.66 7.60
C MET A 52 7.48 14.50 6.78
N LYS A 53 8.37 13.84 6.01
CA LYS A 53 9.31 14.55 5.14
C LYS A 53 8.63 15.29 4.00
N SER A 54 7.60 14.70 3.41
CA SER A 54 6.78 15.37 2.39
C SER A 54 6.16 16.66 2.94
N ALA A 55 5.64 16.63 4.16
CA ALA A 55 5.00 17.80 4.79
C ALA A 55 6.02 18.90 5.16
N GLU A 56 7.24 18.54 5.58
CA GLU A 56 8.33 19.49 5.85
C GLU A 56 8.82 20.21 4.58
N LEU A 57 8.85 19.49 3.45
CA LEU A 57 9.33 20.03 2.17
C LEU A 57 8.27 20.84 1.41
N GLU A 58 7.02 20.76 1.83
CA GLU A 58 5.92 21.38 1.12
C GLU A 58 5.87 22.90 1.34
N GLN A 59 6.34 23.66 0.37
CA GLN A 59 6.30 25.13 0.41
C GLN A 59 5.03 25.68 -0.23
N ARG A 60 4.37 26.63 0.44
CA ARG A 60 3.21 27.36 -0.09
C ARG A 60 3.41 28.86 -0.02
N PRO A 61 3.79 29.54 -1.12
CA PRO A 61 4.02 30.99 -1.12
C PRO A 61 2.77 31.81 -0.74
N HIS A 62 1.58 31.31 -1.03
CA HIS A 62 0.31 32.00 -0.75
C HIS A 62 -0.57 31.19 0.21
N HIS A 63 -1.16 31.86 1.19
CA HIS A 63 -2.12 31.25 2.11
C HIS A 63 -3.44 30.92 1.41
N PRO A 64 -4.04 29.74 1.66
CA PRO A 64 -5.28 29.39 0.98
C PRO A 64 -6.43 30.33 1.40
N VAL A 65 -7.24 30.74 0.42
CA VAL A 65 -8.40 31.65 0.60
C VAL A 65 -9.54 30.99 1.39
N ARG A 66 -9.53 29.66 1.47
CA ARG A 66 -10.54 28.81 2.13
C ARG A 66 -9.85 27.74 2.96
N PRO A 67 -10.50 27.15 3.97
CA PRO A 67 -9.94 26.04 4.70
C PRO A 67 -9.72 24.83 3.77
N ILE A 68 -8.50 24.29 3.75
CA ILE A 68 -8.12 23.13 2.93
C ILE A 68 -7.54 22.05 3.87
N PRO A 69 -7.90 20.76 3.71
CA PRO A 69 -7.46 19.69 4.61
C PRO A 69 -5.94 19.57 4.77
N SER A 70 -5.16 19.97 3.77
CA SER A 70 -3.70 19.94 3.83
C SER A 70 -3.12 20.95 4.84
N GLN A 71 -3.88 21.95 5.28
CA GLN A 71 -3.44 22.89 6.31
C GLN A 71 -3.21 22.25 7.69
N LEU A 72 -3.75 21.05 7.94
CA LEU A 72 -3.54 20.34 9.21
C LEU A 72 -2.09 19.83 9.37
N TRP A 73 -1.38 19.64 8.26
CA TRP A 73 -0.10 18.93 8.22
C TRP A 73 1.02 19.79 7.64
N CYS A 74 0.71 20.63 6.65
CA CYS A 74 1.68 21.50 6.00
C CYS A 74 1.81 22.81 6.78
N LYS A 75 3.02 23.14 7.24
CA LYS A 75 3.27 24.31 8.10
C LYS A 75 3.98 25.46 7.38
N ASN A 76 4.59 25.20 6.22
CA ASN A 76 5.44 26.15 5.50
C ASN A 76 4.62 27.05 4.56
N PHE A 77 3.69 27.84 5.11
CA PHE A 77 3.05 28.93 4.38
C PHE A 77 3.99 30.15 4.35
N GLY A 78 4.11 30.79 3.18
CA GLY A 78 4.91 31.99 2.99
C GLY A 78 4.37 33.17 3.77
N THR A 79 5.27 34.02 4.26
CA THR A 79 4.93 35.35 4.79
C THR A 79 4.32 36.18 3.66
N LYS A 80 3.26 36.95 3.97
CA LYS A 80 2.57 37.82 3.00
C LYS A 80 3.42 39.06 2.70
N ASP A 81 4.63 38.87 2.20
CA ASP A 81 5.51 39.97 1.80
C ASP A 81 5.17 40.37 0.36
N TYR A 82 3.97 40.95 0.18
CA TYR A 82 3.51 41.53 -1.09
C TYR A 82 3.77 43.05 -1.17
N GLU A 83 4.61 43.59 -0.29
CA GLU A 83 4.88 45.04 -0.22
C GLU A 83 5.99 45.52 -1.18
N ASP A 84 6.57 44.66 -2.01
CA ASP A 84 7.74 45.00 -2.85
C ASP A 84 7.40 45.38 -4.31
N TYR A 85 6.12 45.64 -4.61
CA TYR A 85 5.66 46.21 -5.89
C TYR A 85 4.92 47.54 -5.68
N LYS A 86 5.56 48.52 -5.05
CA LYS A 86 5.16 49.93 -5.12
C LYS A 86 6.30 50.81 -5.60
#